data_AF-M2UKE7-F1
#
_entry.id   AF-M2UKE7-F1
#
_cell.length_a   1.000
_cell.length_b   1.000
_cell.length_c   1.000
_cell.angle_alpha   90.00
_cell.angle_beta   90.00
_cell.angle_gamma   90.00
#
_symmetry.space_group_name_H-M   'P 1'
#
loop_
_entity.id
_entity.type
_entity.pdbx_description
1 polymer ?
#
loop_
_entity_poly.entity_id
_entity_poly.type
_entity_poly.pdbx_seq_one_letter_code
_entity_poly.pdbx_strand_id
1 'polypeptide(L)'
;VEDYRPGYPQLSALIAADSCFHICRRFSTVRARLLLIKQDKLSSLEQQLENTDYDEQAPLFLSCSRLDRNSKRLALLDEIDTRLADYDAFVKRGKDILSFTQAPTRSIHSLKNFVRNTACLGRTEREYLSRERDLMTLGPEQESGVQAMQAWVEDVIISMIEHCKKGPKRSVSRDANIFIFNGALSAFITRFLIACILVAVLLAPVLLCNLLEGEKSRMMVVVFATVLVVAMLSMLEKTNTVPLFIAGTAYATVLVVFVSE
;
A
#
# COMPACT_ATOMS: atom_id res chain seq x y z
N VAL A 1 -8.24 -22.51 -15.46
CA VAL A 1 -9.44 -21.74 -15.00
C VAL A 1 -10.68 -22.08 -15.85
N GLU A 2 -10.49 -22.50 -17.09
CA GLU A 2 -11.50 -22.74 -18.11
C GLU A 2 -12.30 -24.03 -17.92
N ASP A 3 -11.84 -24.92 -17.04
CA ASP A 3 -12.55 -26.17 -16.73
C ASP A 3 -13.76 -25.92 -15.79
N TYR A 4 -13.87 -24.71 -15.22
CA TYR A 4 -15.02 -24.30 -14.40
C TYR A 4 -16.17 -23.75 -15.25
N ARG A 5 -17.40 -23.92 -14.74
CA ARG A 5 -18.61 -23.42 -15.41
C ARG A 5 -18.54 -21.89 -15.61
N PRO A 6 -18.93 -21.36 -16.80
CA PRO A 6 -18.94 -19.92 -17.06
C PRO A 6 -19.74 -19.13 -16.01
N GLY A 7 -19.31 -17.90 -15.75
CA GLY A 7 -19.89 -17.03 -14.73
C GLY A 7 -19.03 -16.93 -13.48
N TYR A 8 -19.66 -16.80 -12.31
CA TYR A 8 -18.97 -16.74 -11.02
C TYR A 8 -18.00 -17.89 -10.76
N PRO A 9 -18.27 -19.18 -11.08
CA PRO A 9 -17.33 -20.25 -10.80
C PRO A 9 -16.00 -20.09 -11.55
N GLN A 10 -16.06 -19.61 -12.79
CA GLN A 10 -14.87 -19.34 -13.58
C GLN A 10 -14.11 -18.10 -13.08
N LEU A 11 -14.83 -17.04 -12.69
CA LEU A 11 -14.22 -15.84 -12.12
C LEU A 11 -13.59 -16.11 -10.76
N SER A 12 -14.27 -16.84 -9.87
CA SER A 12 -13.74 -17.19 -8.55
C SER A 12 -12.51 -18.09 -8.66
N ALA A 13 -12.48 -18.99 -9.64
CA ALA A 13 -11.29 -19.78 -9.95
C ALA A 13 -10.11 -18.91 -10.42
N LEU A 14 -10.35 -17.83 -11.17
CA LEU A 14 -9.29 -16.87 -11.53
C LEU A 14 -8.83 -16.06 -10.32
N ILE A 15 -9.75 -15.58 -9.50
CA ILE A 15 -9.42 -14.82 -8.28
C ILE A 15 -8.58 -15.70 -7.35
N ALA A 16 -9.01 -16.94 -7.11
CA ALA A 16 -8.31 -17.89 -6.25
C ALA A 16 -6.96 -18.38 -6.82
N ALA A 17 -6.72 -18.20 -8.12
CA ALA A 17 -5.48 -18.62 -8.76
C ALA A 17 -4.28 -17.76 -8.38
N ASP A 18 -4.48 -16.46 -8.12
CA ASP A 18 -3.39 -15.56 -7.76
C ASP A 18 -3.89 -14.40 -6.87
N SER A 19 -3.15 -14.13 -5.80
CA SER A 19 -3.35 -12.99 -4.90
C SER A 19 -3.43 -11.63 -5.61
N CYS A 20 -2.77 -11.47 -6.77
CA CYS A 20 -2.85 -10.27 -7.60
C CYS A 20 -4.27 -9.97 -8.12
N PHE A 21 -5.15 -10.98 -8.19
CA PHE A 21 -6.56 -10.81 -8.59
C PHE A 21 -7.53 -10.70 -7.42
N HIS A 22 -7.05 -10.73 -6.16
CA HIS A 22 -7.87 -10.43 -4.99
C HIS A 22 -8.15 -8.93 -4.89
N ILE A 23 -8.84 -8.40 -5.90
CA ILE A 23 -9.16 -6.98 -6.06
C ILE A 23 -10.60 -6.76 -5.63
N CYS A 24 -10.81 -5.82 -4.72
CA CYS A 24 -12.15 -5.43 -4.28
C CYS A 24 -12.25 -3.91 -4.13
N ARG A 25 -13.48 -3.42 -3.94
CA ARG A 25 -13.71 -2.00 -3.69
C ARG A 25 -13.47 -1.66 -2.22
N ARG A 26 -12.82 -0.52 -1.99
CA ARG A 26 -12.63 0.07 -0.66
C ARG A 26 -13.83 0.90 -0.19
N PHE A 27 -14.65 1.38 -1.12
CA PHE A 27 -15.84 2.21 -0.86
C PHE A 27 -15.53 3.51 -0.09
N SER A 28 -14.41 4.17 -0.40
CA SER A 28 -13.89 5.30 0.41
C SER A 28 -14.92 6.40 0.65
N THR A 29 -15.67 6.82 -0.39
CA THR A 29 -16.68 7.89 -0.27
C THR A 29 -17.84 7.49 0.63
N VAL A 30 -18.31 6.23 0.53
CA VAL A 30 -19.41 5.73 1.37
C VAL A 30 -18.95 5.64 2.82
N ARG A 31 -17.74 5.12 3.05
CA ARG A 31 -17.18 5.05 4.40
C ARG A 31 -17.00 6.42 5.03
N ALA A 32 -16.48 7.40 4.27
CA ALA A 32 -16.35 8.78 4.73
C ALA A 32 -17.71 9.39 5.10
N ARG A 33 -18.74 9.17 4.28
CA ARG A 33 -20.11 9.63 4.59
C ARG A 33 -20.64 9.00 5.89
N LEU A 34 -20.44 7.69 6.07
CA LEU A 34 -20.85 7.00 7.30
C LEU A 34 -20.07 7.50 8.52
N LEU A 35 -18.77 7.80 8.36
CA LEU A 35 -17.95 8.38 9.43
C LEU A 35 -18.52 9.72 9.89
N LEU A 36 -18.77 10.63 8.95
CA LEU A 36 -19.31 11.97 9.24
C LEU A 36 -20.66 11.89 9.96
N ILE A 37 -21.55 11.00 9.52
CA ILE A 37 -22.86 10.79 10.17
C ILE A 37 -22.71 10.26 11.60
N LYS A 38 -21.74 9.39 11.86
CA LYS A 38 -21.50 8.87 13.22
C LYS A 38 -20.92 9.95 14.13
N GLN A 39 -19.99 10.77 13.63
CA GLN A 39 -19.40 11.88 14.36
C GLN A 39 -20.48 12.90 14.76
N ASP A 40 -21.29 13.34 13.81
CA ASP A 40 -22.36 14.31 14.05
C ASP A 40 -23.37 13.82 15.10
N LYS A 41 -23.75 12.54 15.04
CA LYS A 41 -24.63 11.92 16.04
C LYS A 41 -24.02 11.93 17.44
N LEU A 42 -22.72 11.61 17.56
CA LEU A 42 -22.02 11.67 18.85
C LEU A 42 -21.93 13.11 19.35
N SER A 43 -21.58 14.07 18.49
CA SER A 43 -21.53 15.50 18.86
C SER A 43 -22.89 16.03 19.32
N SER A 44 -23.99 15.60 18.68
CA SER A 44 -25.34 15.94 19.15
C SER A 44 -25.65 15.37 20.53
N LEU A 45 -25.18 14.15 20.85
CA LEU A 45 -25.40 13.53 22.17
C LEU A 45 -24.53 14.20 23.23
N GLU A 46 -23.27 14.52 22.91
CA GLU A 46 -22.37 15.30 23.77
C GLU A 46 -22.99 16.65 24.13
N GLN A 47 -23.52 17.38 23.15
CA GLN A 47 -24.19 18.66 23.40
C GLN A 47 -25.43 18.50 24.29
N GLN A 48 -26.22 17.43 24.10
CA GLN A 48 -27.38 17.16 24.96
C GLN A 48 -26.98 16.80 26.39
N LEU A 49 -25.86 16.09 26.56
CA LEU A 49 -25.28 15.76 27.85
C LEU A 49 -24.79 17.04 28.55
N GLU A 50 -24.01 17.88 27.86
CA GLU A 50 -23.50 19.15 28.39
C GLU A 50 -24.63 20.09 28.82
N ASN A 51 -25.69 20.22 28.02
CA ASN A 51 -26.87 20.98 28.40
C ASN A 51 -27.57 20.38 29.64
N THR A 52 -27.63 19.05 29.74
CA THR A 52 -28.25 18.38 30.90
C THR A 52 -27.40 18.56 32.17
N ASP A 53 -26.08 18.63 32.04
CA ASP A 53 -25.17 18.91 33.14
C ASP A 53 -25.21 20.38 33.56
N TYR A 54 -25.35 21.30 32.60
CA TYR A 54 -25.52 22.72 32.88
C TYR A 54 -26.81 23.03 33.64
N ASP A 55 -27.91 22.36 33.28
CA ASP A 55 -29.22 22.55 33.92
C ASP A 55 -29.35 21.83 35.27
N GLU A 56 -28.34 21.05 35.70
CA GLU A 56 -28.37 20.24 36.92
C GLU A 56 -28.39 21.12 38.19
N GLN A 57 -29.47 20.99 38.95
CA GLN A 57 -29.69 21.78 40.17
C GLN A 57 -29.01 21.16 41.40
N ALA A 58 -28.63 19.87 41.34
CA ALA A 58 -28.00 19.16 42.44
C ALA A 58 -26.50 18.88 42.14
N PRO A 59 -25.55 19.72 42.62
CA PRO A 59 -24.11 19.54 42.36
C PRO A 59 -23.55 18.19 42.83
N LEU A 60 -24.21 17.56 43.81
CA LEU A 60 -23.85 16.23 44.31
C LEU A 60 -24.02 15.14 43.25
N PHE A 61 -24.96 15.30 42.31
CA PHE A 61 -25.17 14.31 41.25
C PHE A 61 -24.02 14.34 40.22
N LEU A 62 -23.50 15.53 39.91
CA LEU A 62 -22.31 15.69 39.05
C LEU A 62 -21.03 15.21 39.74
N SER A 63 -20.90 15.48 41.04
CA SER A 63 -19.69 15.15 41.80
C SER A 63 -19.60 13.67 42.21
N CYS A 64 -20.72 12.95 42.27
CA CYS A 64 -20.77 11.59 42.77
C CYS A 64 -21.73 10.71 41.96
N SER A 65 -21.18 9.91 41.04
CA SER A 65 -21.94 8.95 40.23
C SER A 65 -22.81 7.98 41.05
N ARG A 66 -22.36 7.58 42.26
CA ARG A 66 -23.15 6.69 43.14
C ARG A 66 -24.44 7.34 43.66
N LEU A 67 -24.50 8.66 43.67
CA LEU A 67 -25.63 9.46 44.13
C LEU A 67 -26.41 10.07 42.97
N ASP A 68 -25.94 9.91 41.73
CA ASP A 68 -26.58 10.45 40.54
C ASP A 68 -27.94 9.76 40.31
N ARG A 69 -29.00 10.56 40.33
CA ARG A 69 -30.38 10.12 40.08
C ARG A 69 -30.97 10.76 38.82
N ASN A 70 -30.17 11.49 38.04
CA ASN A 70 -30.63 12.12 36.82
C ASN A 70 -30.78 11.06 35.73
N SER A 71 -32.00 10.55 35.57
CA SER A 71 -32.31 9.49 34.61
C SER A 71 -32.02 9.91 33.17
N LYS A 72 -32.14 11.20 32.84
CA LYS A 72 -31.84 11.72 31.51
C LYS A 72 -30.34 11.67 31.21
N ARG A 73 -29.50 12.13 32.14
CA ARG A 73 -28.03 12.01 32.00
C ARG A 73 -27.60 10.56 31.89
N LEU A 74 -28.09 9.68 32.76
CA LEU A 74 -27.72 8.27 32.74
C LEU A 74 -28.13 7.59 31.42
N ALA A 75 -29.31 7.90 30.88
CA ALA A 75 -29.74 7.39 29.57
C ALA A 75 -28.89 7.94 28.42
N LEU A 76 -28.51 9.23 28.46
CA LEU A 76 -27.61 9.81 27.45
C LEU A 76 -26.22 9.17 27.49
N LEU A 77 -25.67 8.92 28.68
CA LEU A 77 -24.38 8.25 28.85
C LEU A 77 -24.40 6.82 28.33
N ASP A 78 -25.47 6.06 28.57
CA ASP A 78 -25.65 4.70 28.04
C ASP A 78 -25.77 4.69 26.50
N GLU A 79 -26.51 5.65 25.93
CA GLU A 79 -26.58 5.81 24.47
C GLU A 79 -25.21 6.20 23.89
N ILE A 80 -24.49 7.14 24.52
CA ILE A 80 -23.15 7.55 24.10
C ILE A 80 -22.21 6.35 24.12
N ASP A 81 -22.18 5.54 25.18
CA ASP A 81 -21.32 4.35 25.26
C ASP A 81 -21.58 3.38 24.09
N THR A 82 -22.86 3.10 23.82
CA THR A 82 -23.27 2.25 22.70
C THR A 82 -22.83 2.81 21.34
N ARG A 83 -23.03 4.11 21.10
CA ARG A 83 -22.68 4.76 19.82
C ARG A 83 -21.17 4.93 19.65
N LEU A 84 -20.46 5.19 20.74
CA LEU A 84 -19.02 5.36 20.76
C LEU A 84 -18.34 4.03 20.46
N ALA A 85 -18.81 2.92 21.02
CA ALA A 85 -18.31 1.58 20.71
C ALA A 85 -18.44 1.24 19.20
N ASP A 86 -19.58 1.55 18.58
CA ASP A 86 -19.77 1.37 17.13
C ASP A 86 -18.90 2.32 16.29
N TYR A 87 -18.74 3.57 16.71
CA TYR A 87 -17.82 4.52 16.08
C TYR A 87 -16.37 4.04 16.13
N ASP A 88 -15.87 3.64 17.30
CA ASP A 88 -14.52 3.15 17.50
C ASP A 88 -14.24 1.90 16.67
N ALA A 89 -15.18 0.95 16.66
CA ALA A 89 -15.08 -0.24 15.83
C ALA A 89 -15.07 0.13 14.33
N PHE A 90 -15.85 1.13 13.91
CA PHE A 90 -15.86 1.62 12.54
C PHE A 90 -14.52 2.30 12.16
N VAL A 91 -13.95 3.11 13.04
CA VAL A 91 -12.66 3.77 12.85
C VAL A 91 -11.54 2.74 12.73
N LYS A 92 -11.50 1.74 13.61
CA LYS A 92 -10.51 0.64 13.55
C LYS A 92 -10.59 -0.11 12.21
N ARG A 93 -11.79 -0.58 11.83
CA ARG A 93 -12.00 -1.20 10.50
C ARG A 93 -11.67 -0.25 9.34
N GLY A 94 -11.86 1.05 9.54
CA GLY A 94 -11.51 2.10 8.58
C GLY A 94 -10.01 2.19 8.36
N LYS A 95 -9.24 2.24 9.45
CA LYS A 95 -7.77 2.22 9.43
C LYS A 95 -7.24 0.99 8.69
N ASP A 96 -7.76 -0.19 9.00
CA ASP A 96 -7.33 -1.44 8.34
C ASP A 96 -7.63 -1.41 6.83
N ILE A 97 -8.74 -0.80 6.42
CA ILE A 97 -9.07 -0.67 5.00
C ILE A 97 -8.22 0.39 4.29
N LEU A 98 -7.75 1.40 5.02
CA LEU A 98 -6.84 2.41 4.50
C LEU A 98 -5.40 1.91 4.39
N SER A 99 -4.99 0.89 5.16
CA SER A 99 -3.65 0.31 5.08
C SER A 99 -3.47 -0.63 3.89
N PHE A 100 -4.55 -1.17 3.30
CA PHE A 100 -4.43 -1.96 2.07
C PHE A 100 -3.83 -1.13 0.93
N THR A 101 -3.00 -1.80 0.14
CA THR A 101 -2.36 -1.20 -1.03
C THR A 101 -3.38 -0.99 -2.16
N GLN A 102 -3.13 0.04 -2.95
CA GLN A 102 -3.91 0.27 -4.16
C GLN A 102 -3.69 -0.89 -5.14
N ALA A 103 -4.77 -1.34 -5.77
CA ALA A 103 -4.66 -2.43 -6.73
C ALA A 103 -3.81 -2.02 -7.95
N PRO A 104 -2.86 -2.86 -8.39
CA PRO A 104 -1.99 -2.54 -9.51
C PRO A 104 -2.78 -2.44 -10.81
N THR A 105 -2.52 -1.38 -11.58
CA THR A 105 -3.22 -1.07 -12.84
C THR A 105 -3.23 -2.25 -13.81
N ARG A 106 -2.12 -3.00 -13.85
CA ARG A 106 -1.98 -4.20 -14.69
C ARG A 106 -2.99 -5.29 -14.33
N SER A 107 -3.09 -5.65 -13.04
CA SER A 107 -4.02 -6.69 -12.61
C SER A 107 -5.48 -6.27 -12.81
N ILE A 108 -5.78 -4.98 -12.62
CA ILE A 108 -7.09 -4.41 -12.95
C ILE A 108 -7.37 -4.59 -14.46
N HIS A 109 -6.41 -4.28 -15.32
CA HIS A 109 -6.57 -4.41 -16.78
C HIS A 109 -6.73 -5.86 -17.23
N SER A 110 -5.92 -6.78 -16.70
CA SER A 110 -6.04 -8.22 -16.95
C SER A 110 -7.41 -8.75 -16.51
N LEU A 111 -7.88 -8.35 -15.33
CA LEU A 111 -9.19 -8.73 -14.81
C LEU A 111 -10.33 -8.15 -15.68
N LYS A 112 -10.23 -6.88 -16.08
CA LYS A 112 -11.19 -6.25 -17.02
C LYS A 112 -11.26 -7.00 -18.35
N ASN A 113 -10.11 -7.36 -18.91
CA ASN A 113 -10.03 -8.09 -20.17
C ASN A 113 -10.66 -9.48 -20.04
N PHE A 114 -10.35 -10.20 -18.96
CA PHE A 114 -10.94 -11.51 -18.70
C PHE A 114 -12.46 -11.45 -18.56
N VAL A 115 -12.98 -10.53 -17.73
CA VAL A 115 -14.42 -10.34 -17.52
C VAL A 115 -15.12 -9.95 -18.84
N ARG A 116 -14.47 -9.16 -19.68
CA ARG A 116 -14.99 -8.79 -21.01
C ARG A 116 -15.03 -9.97 -21.96
N ASN A 117 -13.99 -10.81 -21.97
CA ASN A 117 -13.87 -11.95 -22.90
C ASN A 117 -14.80 -13.11 -22.52
N THR A 118 -14.90 -13.42 -21.23
CA THR A 118 -15.70 -14.54 -20.72
C THR A 118 -17.15 -14.17 -20.47
N ALA A 119 -17.48 -12.88 -20.43
CA ALA A 119 -18.79 -12.36 -20.03
C ALA A 119 -19.27 -12.96 -18.69
N CYS A 120 -18.35 -13.23 -17.77
CA CYS A 120 -18.62 -13.93 -16.52
C CYS A 120 -19.41 -13.10 -15.49
N LEU A 121 -19.52 -11.78 -15.69
CA LEU A 121 -20.29 -10.86 -14.86
C LEU A 121 -21.30 -10.07 -15.68
N GLY A 122 -22.42 -9.71 -15.05
CA GLY A 122 -23.39 -8.79 -15.62
C GLY A 122 -22.78 -7.41 -15.88
N ARG A 123 -23.36 -6.65 -16.83
CA ARG A 123 -22.87 -5.30 -17.20
C ARG A 123 -22.86 -4.33 -16.02
N THR A 124 -23.90 -4.38 -15.19
CA THR A 124 -24.05 -3.54 -13.99
C THR A 124 -23.04 -3.94 -12.92
N GLU A 125 -22.81 -5.25 -12.78
CA GLU A 125 -21.91 -5.76 -11.75
C GLU A 125 -20.46 -5.39 -12.06
N ARG A 126 -19.99 -5.60 -13.29
CA ARG A 126 -18.60 -5.29 -13.67
C ARG A 126 -18.23 -3.80 -13.61
N GLU A 127 -19.20 -2.89 -13.44
CA GLU A 127 -18.98 -1.45 -13.37
C GLU A 127 -18.03 -1.06 -12.22
N TYR A 128 -17.95 -1.89 -11.17
CA TYR A 128 -17.02 -1.68 -10.07
C TYR A 128 -15.55 -1.58 -10.54
N LEU A 129 -15.17 -2.33 -11.58
CA LEU A 129 -13.81 -2.34 -12.13
C LEU A 129 -13.43 -1.02 -12.80
N SER A 130 -14.42 -0.21 -13.22
CA SER A 130 -14.17 1.12 -13.81
C SER A 130 -13.66 2.14 -12.78
N ARG A 131 -13.82 1.88 -11.48
CA ARG A 131 -13.47 2.81 -10.39
C ARG A 131 -12.08 2.55 -9.86
N GLU A 132 -11.06 2.69 -10.69
CA GLU A 132 -9.67 2.27 -10.40
C GLU A 132 -9.09 2.84 -9.09
N ARG A 133 -9.41 4.09 -8.75
CA ARG A 133 -8.97 4.74 -7.50
C ARG A 133 -9.61 4.17 -6.23
N ASP A 134 -10.73 3.46 -6.38
CA ASP A 134 -11.50 2.84 -5.30
C ASP A 134 -11.24 1.31 -5.24
N LEU A 135 -10.26 0.79 -5.97
CA LEU A 135 -9.86 -0.62 -5.95
C LEU A 135 -8.64 -0.84 -5.05
N MET A 136 -8.70 -1.88 -4.22
CA MET A 136 -7.63 -2.31 -3.33
C MET A 136 -7.33 -3.79 -3.52
N THR A 137 -6.11 -4.21 -3.20
CA THR A 137 -5.68 -5.61 -3.24
C THR A 137 -5.61 -6.19 -1.83
N LEU A 138 -6.24 -7.35 -1.61
CA LEU A 138 -6.26 -8.06 -0.33
C LEU A 138 -5.05 -9.00 -0.13
N GLY A 139 -4.12 -9.01 -1.09
CA GLY A 139 -2.90 -9.82 -1.05
C GLY A 139 -1.92 -9.36 0.05
N PRO A 140 -0.92 -10.19 0.40
CA PRO A 140 -0.01 -9.93 1.50
C PRO A 140 0.69 -8.57 1.34
N GLU A 141 0.66 -7.79 2.42
CA GLU A 141 1.30 -6.49 2.59
C GLU A 141 2.82 -6.68 2.49
N GLN A 142 3.39 -6.48 1.30
CA GLN A 142 4.84 -6.40 1.12
C GLN A 142 5.29 -4.95 1.30
N GLU A 143 6.39 -4.75 2.03
CA GLU A 143 6.82 -3.48 2.61
C GLU A 143 6.89 -2.31 1.60
N SER A 144 6.31 -1.17 2.00
CA SER A 144 6.00 -0.03 1.12
C SER A 144 7.17 0.61 0.37
N GLY A 145 8.41 0.56 0.91
CA GLY A 145 9.60 1.12 0.26
C GLY A 145 10.15 0.20 -0.83
N VAL A 146 10.21 -1.10 -0.54
CA VAL A 146 10.60 -2.14 -1.50
C VAL A 146 9.55 -2.24 -2.61
N GLN A 147 8.26 -2.03 -2.33
CA GLN A 147 7.20 -2.04 -3.35
C GLN A 147 7.32 -0.96 -4.43
N ALA A 148 7.68 0.28 -4.07
CA ALA A 148 7.81 1.34 -5.08
C ALA A 148 8.94 1.05 -6.07
N MET A 149 10.08 0.59 -5.55
CA MET A 149 11.23 0.19 -6.37
C MET A 149 10.98 -1.13 -7.09
N GLN A 150 10.33 -2.10 -6.44
CA GLN A 150 9.94 -3.37 -7.05
C GLN A 150 8.93 -3.17 -8.17
N ALA A 151 7.94 -2.29 -8.01
CA ALA A 151 6.99 -1.96 -9.07
C ALA A 151 7.69 -1.27 -10.26
N TRP A 152 8.60 -0.33 -10.01
CA TRP A 152 9.38 0.31 -11.07
C TRP A 152 10.31 -0.69 -11.78
N VAL A 153 11.02 -1.53 -11.03
CA VAL A 153 11.90 -2.58 -11.57
C VAL A 153 11.08 -3.62 -12.34
N GLU A 154 9.92 -4.04 -11.82
CA GLU A 154 8.98 -4.90 -12.53
C GLU A 154 8.51 -4.25 -13.84
N ASP A 155 8.09 -2.99 -13.82
CA ASP A 155 7.69 -2.25 -15.02
C ASP A 155 8.82 -2.16 -16.05
N VAL A 156 10.07 -1.96 -15.63
CA VAL A 156 11.26 -1.93 -16.50
C VAL A 156 11.56 -3.30 -17.09
N ILE A 157 11.58 -4.35 -16.27
CA ILE A 157 11.77 -5.74 -16.73
C ILE A 157 10.68 -6.11 -17.72
N ILE A 158 9.43 -5.75 -17.43
CA ILE A 158 8.28 -6.09 -18.28
C ILE A 158 8.35 -5.32 -19.60
N SER A 159 8.68 -4.02 -19.58
CA SER A 159 8.93 -3.23 -20.81
C SER A 159 10.03 -3.85 -21.68
N MET A 160 11.08 -4.38 -21.05
CA MET A 160 12.19 -5.06 -21.70
C MET A 160 11.78 -6.45 -22.25
N ILE A 161 10.95 -7.20 -21.53
CA ILE A 161 10.42 -8.50 -21.95
C ILE A 161 9.37 -8.35 -23.07
N GLU A 162 8.51 -7.32 -23.02
CA GLU A 162 7.58 -6.96 -24.08
C GLU A 162 8.32 -6.58 -25.36
N HIS A 163 9.42 -5.82 -25.25
CA HIS A 163 10.35 -5.57 -26.36
C HIS A 163 10.99 -6.86 -26.90
N CYS A 164 11.29 -7.83 -26.03
CA CYS A 164 11.90 -9.11 -26.42
C CYS A 164 10.91 -10.17 -26.91
N LYS A 165 9.58 -9.91 -26.94
CA LYS A 165 8.50 -10.81 -27.41
C LYS A 165 8.50 -12.26 -26.86
N LYS A 166 9.30 -12.58 -25.83
CA LYS A 166 9.46 -13.92 -25.26
C LYS A 166 9.43 -13.85 -23.73
N GLY A 167 8.26 -13.59 -23.17
CA GLY A 167 8.03 -13.77 -21.73
C GLY A 167 7.85 -15.27 -21.37
N PRO A 168 8.24 -15.70 -20.14
CA PRO A 168 7.94 -17.03 -19.65
C PRO A 168 6.42 -17.18 -19.47
N LYS A 169 5.80 -17.91 -20.39
CA LYS A 169 4.37 -18.20 -20.36
C LYS A 169 4.12 -19.36 -19.40
N ARG A 170 3.32 -19.16 -18.36
CA ARG A 170 2.57 -20.26 -17.74
C ARG A 170 1.10 -19.89 -17.63
N SER A 171 0.29 -20.77 -18.20
CA SER A 171 -1.15 -20.66 -18.39
C SER A 171 -1.89 -21.19 -17.16
N VAL A 172 -2.14 -20.34 -16.16
CA VAL A 172 -3.26 -20.66 -15.23
C VAL A 172 -4.60 -20.48 -15.95
N SER A 173 -4.59 -19.64 -16.98
CA SER A 173 -5.63 -19.49 -17.99
C SER A 173 -5.07 -19.80 -19.39
N ARG A 174 -5.87 -20.48 -20.22
CA ARG A 174 -5.64 -20.69 -21.66
C ARG A 174 -5.92 -19.42 -22.48
N ASP A 175 -6.46 -18.37 -21.86
CA ASP A 175 -6.70 -17.08 -22.50
C ASP A 175 -5.38 -16.31 -22.63
N ALA A 176 -5.03 -15.93 -23.87
CA ALA A 176 -3.74 -15.33 -24.22
C ALA A 176 -3.53 -13.92 -23.61
N ASN A 177 -4.57 -13.34 -23.02
CA ASN A 177 -4.57 -11.99 -22.45
C ASN A 177 -4.39 -11.95 -20.92
N ILE A 178 -4.26 -13.10 -20.25
CA ILE A 178 -4.02 -13.15 -18.81
C ILE A 178 -2.54 -13.38 -18.55
N PHE A 179 -1.84 -12.31 -18.19
CA PHE A 179 -0.44 -12.37 -17.76
C PHE A 179 -0.37 -12.51 -16.25
N ILE A 180 -0.09 -13.73 -15.79
CA ILE A 180 0.23 -14.04 -14.39
C ILE A 180 1.72 -14.33 -14.35
N PHE A 181 2.47 -13.48 -13.65
CA PHE A 181 3.88 -13.76 -13.40
C PHE A 181 3.98 -14.59 -12.12
N ASN A 182 4.81 -15.64 -12.11
CA ASN A 182 5.00 -16.47 -10.93
C ASN A 182 5.58 -15.61 -9.79
N GLY A 183 4.79 -15.37 -8.73
CA GLY A 183 5.16 -14.50 -7.60
C GLY A 183 6.52 -14.83 -6.96
N ALA A 184 6.92 -16.11 -6.96
CA ALA A 184 8.22 -16.52 -6.43
C ALA A 184 9.39 -16.18 -7.38
N LEU A 185 9.19 -16.29 -8.70
CA LEU A 185 10.20 -15.92 -9.70
C LEU A 185 10.26 -14.42 -9.91
N SER A 186 9.14 -13.68 -9.92
CA SER A 186 9.20 -12.20 -9.95
C SER A 186 9.87 -11.69 -8.69
N ALA A 187 9.48 -12.16 -7.50
CA ALA A 187 10.14 -11.72 -6.27
C ALA A 187 11.64 -12.06 -6.28
N PHE A 188 12.04 -13.24 -6.79
CA PHE A 188 13.45 -13.59 -6.91
C PHE A 188 14.19 -12.71 -7.93
N ILE A 189 13.63 -12.50 -9.12
CA ILE A 189 14.23 -11.69 -10.19
C ILE A 189 14.31 -10.22 -9.75
N THR A 190 13.26 -9.68 -9.13
CA THR A 190 13.25 -8.31 -8.63
C THR A 190 14.26 -8.14 -7.50
N ARG A 191 14.33 -9.07 -6.54
CA ARG A 191 15.38 -9.03 -5.49
C ARG A 191 16.77 -9.13 -6.07
N PHE A 192 16.98 -10.01 -7.05
CA PHE A 192 18.26 -10.15 -7.73
C PHE A 192 18.64 -8.87 -8.49
N LEU A 193 17.71 -8.25 -9.20
CA LEU A 193 17.95 -7.00 -9.92
C LEU A 193 18.17 -5.81 -9.00
N ILE A 194 17.42 -5.71 -7.90
CA ILE A 194 17.67 -4.70 -6.86
C ILE A 194 19.10 -4.89 -6.31
N ALA A 195 19.52 -6.12 -6.03
CA ALA A 195 20.88 -6.41 -5.60
C ALA A 195 21.92 -6.05 -6.69
N CYS A 196 21.68 -6.37 -7.95
CA CYS A 196 22.57 -5.97 -9.06
C CYS A 196 22.65 -4.46 -9.23
N ILE A 197 21.54 -3.73 -9.13
CA ILE A 197 21.50 -2.26 -9.20
C ILE A 197 22.29 -1.68 -8.03
N LEU A 198 22.09 -2.21 -6.81
CA LEU A 198 22.83 -1.77 -5.62
C LEU A 198 24.35 -1.98 -5.83
N VAL A 199 24.76 -3.15 -6.28
CA VAL A 199 26.18 -3.47 -6.57
C VAL A 199 26.71 -2.57 -7.68
N ALA A 200 25.94 -2.32 -8.74
CA ALA A 200 26.34 -1.44 -9.83
C ALA A 200 26.50 0.01 -9.37
N VAL A 201 25.59 0.53 -8.54
CA VAL A 201 25.70 1.87 -7.97
C VAL A 201 26.90 1.96 -7.02
N LEU A 202 27.25 0.89 -6.29
CA LEU A 202 28.44 0.87 -5.44
C LEU A 202 29.75 0.83 -6.24
N LEU A 203 29.80 0.06 -7.34
CA LEU A 203 31.01 -0.15 -8.14
C LEU A 203 31.23 0.87 -9.26
N ALA A 204 30.16 1.42 -9.86
CA ALA A 204 30.26 2.36 -10.98
C ALA A 204 31.09 3.62 -10.64
N PRO A 205 30.95 4.24 -9.46
CA PRO A 205 31.75 5.41 -9.09
C PRO A 205 33.25 5.10 -8.99
N VAL A 206 33.61 3.89 -8.54
CA VAL A 206 35.01 3.42 -8.49
C VAL A 206 35.58 3.28 -9.90
N LEU A 207 34.81 2.68 -10.82
CA LEU A 207 35.21 2.53 -12.22
C LEU A 207 35.32 3.89 -12.95
N LEU A 208 34.39 4.81 -12.69
CA LEU A 208 34.41 6.17 -13.23
C LEU A 208 35.61 6.98 -12.71
N CYS A 209 35.99 6.82 -11.44
CA CYS A 209 37.18 7.48 -10.88
C CYS A 209 38.48 6.96 -11.51
N ASN A 210 38.56 5.66 -11.82
CA ASN A 210 39.71 5.08 -12.52
C ASN A 210 39.86 5.56 -13.97
N LEU A 211 38.76 5.90 -14.65
CA LEU A 211 38.77 6.34 -16.04
C LEU A 211 38.99 7.86 -16.21
N LEU A 212 38.73 8.64 -15.16
CA LEU A 212 38.87 10.10 -15.19
C LEU A 212 40.24 10.51 -14.66
N GLU A 213 41.03 11.25 -15.44
CA GLU A 213 42.39 11.67 -15.05
C GLU A 213 42.43 12.97 -14.22
N GLY A 214 41.30 13.67 -14.05
CA GLY A 214 41.25 14.94 -13.32
C GLY A 214 40.92 14.80 -11.83
N GLU A 215 41.76 15.34 -10.94
CA GLU A 215 41.54 15.37 -9.48
C GLU A 215 40.19 16.02 -9.10
N LYS A 216 39.87 17.16 -9.73
CA LYS A 216 38.62 17.89 -9.49
C LYS A 216 37.38 17.10 -9.96
N SER A 217 37.50 16.38 -11.08
CA SER A 217 36.40 15.54 -11.59
C SER A 217 36.17 14.31 -10.71
N ARG A 218 37.23 13.68 -10.20
CA ARG A 218 37.12 12.54 -9.27
C ARG A 218 36.41 12.96 -7.98
N MET A 219 36.79 14.09 -7.41
CA MET A 219 36.16 14.61 -6.19
C MET A 219 34.66 14.92 -6.39
N MET A 220 34.28 15.47 -7.55
CA MET A 220 32.88 15.76 -7.88
C MET A 220 32.06 14.46 -8.07
N VAL A 221 32.64 13.44 -8.71
CA VAL A 221 32.01 12.12 -8.88
C VAL A 221 31.77 11.44 -7.53
N VAL A 222 32.74 11.49 -6.60
CA VAL A 222 32.57 10.93 -5.24
C VAL A 222 31.45 11.61 -4.47
N VAL A 223 31.42 12.95 -4.48
CA VAL A 223 30.36 13.72 -3.80
C VAL A 223 29.00 13.40 -4.40
N PHE A 224 28.89 13.36 -5.73
CA PHE A 224 27.62 13.05 -6.39
C PHE A 224 27.17 11.60 -6.13
N ALA A 225 28.09 10.64 -6.18
CA ALA A 225 27.80 9.22 -5.92
C ALA A 225 27.37 8.97 -4.47
N THR A 226 28.05 9.58 -3.50
CA THR A 226 27.69 9.45 -2.08
C THR A 226 26.32 10.05 -1.79
N VAL A 227 26.00 11.23 -2.33
CA VAL A 227 24.67 11.85 -2.22
C VAL A 227 23.60 10.96 -2.85
N LEU A 228 23.85 10.41 -4.04
CA LEU A 228 22.91 9.55 -4.75
C LEU A 228 22.65 8.23 -3.99
N VAL A 229 23.69 7.60 -3.43
CA VAL A 229 23.56 6.38 -2.62
C VAL A 229 22.77 6.65 -1.34
N VAL A 230 23.09 7.72 -0.61
CA VAL A 230 22.36 8.09 0.61
C VAL A 230 20.90 8.43 0.30
N ALA A 231 20.64 9.15 -0.79
CA ALA A 231 19.28 9.46 -1.24
C ALA A 231 18.49 8.19 -1.59
N MET A 232 19.11 7.26 -2.32
CA MET A 232 18.49 5.98 -2.66
C MET A 232 18.21 5.16 -1.39
N LEU A 233 19.19 4.95 -0.53
CA LEU A 233 19.00 4.23 0.74
C LEU A 233 17.89 4.88 1.57
N SER A 234 17.79 6.23 1.58
CA SER A 234 16.79 6.95 2.38
C SER A 234 15.38 6.75 1.83
N MET A 235 15.24 6.44 0.55
CA MET A 235 13.97 6.03 -0.04
C MET A 235 13.61 4.57 0.26
N LEU A 236 14.61 3.72 0.53
CA LEU A 236 14.42 2.31 0.87
C LEU A 236 14.02 2.11 2.34
N GLU A 237 14.63 2.84 3.29
CA GLU A 237 14.40 2.67 4.72
C GLU A 237 13.40 3.69 5.27
N LYS A 238 12.19 3.23 5.63
CA LYS A 238 11.14 4.11 6.16
C LYS A 238 11.15 4.27 7.68
N THR A 239 11.94 3.49 8.42
CA THR A 239 11.69 3.31 9.87
C THR A 239 12.91 3.46 10.78
N ASN A 240 14.15 3.50 10.28
CA ASN A 240 15.31 3.80 11.11
C ASN A 240 16.40 4.51 10.33
N THR A 241 16.74 5.74 10.74
CA THR A 241 17.77 6.55 10.09
C THR A 241 19.20 6.17 10.51
N VAL A 242 19.37 5.45 11.62
CA VAL A 242 20.70 5.11 12.17
C VAL A 242 21.49 4.14 11.27
N PRO A 243 20.93 3.00 10.79
CA PRO A 243 21.64 2.09 9.87
C PRO A 243 22.05 2.78 8.57
N LEU A 244 21.22 3.70 8.09
CA LEU A 244 21.47 4.50 6.91
C LEU A 244 22.72 5.38 7.03
N PHE A 245 22.87 6.07 8.16
CA PHE A 245 24.06 6.87 8.43
C PHE A 245 25.32 6.01 8.52
N ILE A 246 25.23 4.82 9.13
CA ILE A 246 26.36 3.88 9.21
C ILE A 246 26.74 3.36 7.81
N ALA A 247 25.78 2.98 6.98
CA ALA A 247 26.03 2.51 5.61
C ALA A 247 26.60 3.63 4.72
N GLY A 248 26.04 4.85 4.80
CA GLY A 248 26.50 6.00 4.03
C GLY A 248 27.92 6.44 4.42
N THR A 249 28.23 6.46 5.72
CA THR A 249 29.59 6.79 6.21
C THR A 249 30.63 5.75 5.81
N ALA A 250 30.30 4.46 5.94
CA ALA A 250 31.18 3.37 5.50
C ALA A 250 31.43 3.40 3.98
N TYR A 251 30.42 3.76 3.18
CA TYR A 251 30.58 3.90 1.74
C TYR A 251 31.47 5.11 1.36
N ALA A 252 31.26 6.24 2.02
CA ALA A 252 32.06 7.44 1.80
C ALA A 252 33.55 7.21 2.13
N THR A 253 33.86 6.52 3.23
CA THR A 253 35.25 6.19 3.59
C THR A 253 35.91 5.29 2.55
N VAL A 254 35.22 4.26 2.05
CA VAL A 254 35.76 3.39 0.99
C VAL A 254 36.08 4.19 -0.28
N LEU A 255 35.16 5.05 -0.72
CA LEU A 255 35.38 5.90 -1.90
C LEU A 255 36.54 6.88 -1.73
N VAL A 256 36.67 7.49 -0.55
CA VAL A 256 37.75 8.44 -0.26
C VAL A 256 39.11 7.74 -0.29
N VAL A 257 39.22 6.52 0.26
CA VAL A 257 40.46 5.72 0.20
C VAL A 257 40.86 5.43 -1.25
N PHE A 258 39.91 4.99 -2.09
CA PHE A 258 40.18 4.71 -3.50
C PHE A 258 40.52 5.93 -4.36
N VAL A 259 40.13 7.14 -3.94
CA VAL A 259 40.49 8.39 -4.63
C VAL A 259 41.81 8.97 -4.12
N SER A 260 42.26 8.56 -2.93
CA SER A 260 43.54 8.98 -2.35
C SER A 260 44.76 8.14 -2.79
N GLU A 261 44.53 7.00 -3.44
CA GLU A 261 45.55 6.21 -4.16
C GLU A 261 45.68 6.66 -5.62
#